data_AF-A0A6G1HS32-F1
#
_entry.id   AF-A0A6G1HS32-F1
#
_cell.length_a   1.000
_cell.length_b   1.000
_cell.length_c   1.000
_cell.angle_alpha   90.00
_cell.angle_beta   90.00
_cell.angle_gamma   90.00
#
_symmetry.space_group_name_H-M   'P 1'
#
loop_
_entity.id
_entity.type
_entity.pdbx_description
1 polymer ?
#
loop_
_entity_poly.entity_id
_entity_poly.type
_entity_poly.pdbx_seq_one_letter_code
_entity_poly.pdbx_strand_id
1 'polypeptide(L)'
;MGCGMSTEEKEGKARNEEIENQLKKDRLMQRNEIKMLLLGAGESGKSTILKQMKLIHEGGYSRDERESFKEIIFSNTVQSMRVILEAMESLELPLADQRADYHVQTIFMQPSQIEGDRLPTEVGNAIAVLWKDAGVQSCFQRSREYQLNDSAKYYFDSIDRIAAPDYIPNDQDVLRSRVKTTGITETTFIIGDLTYRMFDVGGQRSERKKWIHCFENVTTILFLVAISEYDQLLFEDETVNRMQEALTLFDSICNSRWFIKTSIILFLNKIDRFKEKLPISPMKNYFPDYEGGSDYQAACDYILNRFVSLNQHETKQIYTHFTCATDTMQIRFVMAAVNDIIIQENLRMCGLI
;
A
#
# COMPACT_ATOMS: atom_id res chain seq x y z
N MET A 1 68.99 -3.84 -22.59
CA MET A 1 68.82 -4.15 -21.16
C MET A 1 67.38 -3.90 -20.80
N GLY A 2 66.61 -4.96 -20.59
CA GLY A 2 65.18 -4.85 -20.26
C GLY A 2 65.01 -4.52 -18.78
N CYS A 3 64.42 -3.36 -18.49
CA CYS A 3 63.87 -3.06 -17.17
C CYS A 3 62.62 -3.93 -16.98
N GLY A 4 62.73 -4.99 -16.19
CA GLY A 4 61.57 -5.71 -15.69
C GLY A 4 60.83 -4.83 -14.69
N MET A 5 59.52 -4.61 -14.91
CA MET A 5 58.62 -3.99 -13.94
C MET A 5 58.79 -4.66 -12.56
N SER A 6 58.83 -3.85 -11.51
CA SER A 6 58.90 -4.35 -10.13
C SER A 6 57.67 -5.21 -9.81
N THR A 7 57.80 -6.15 -8.89
CA THR A 7 56.68 -6.98 -8.42
C THR A 7 55.53 -6.14 -7.87
N GLU A 8 55.83 -5.03 -7.18
CA GLU A 8 54.83 -4.07 -6.71
C GLU A 8 54.09 -3.35 -7.85
N GLU A 9 54.77 -2.98 -8.94
CA GLU A 9 54.11 -2.39 -10.12
C GLU A 9 53.21 -3.39 -10.85
N LYS A 10 53.61 -4.67 -10.89
CA LYS A 10 52.78 -5.75 -11.46
C LYS A 10 51.54 -6.03 -10.61
N GLU A 11 51.69 -6.09 -9.29
CA GLU A 11 50.58 -6.29 -8.35
C GLU A 11 49.64 -5.08 -8.35
N GLY A 12 50.18 -3.85 -8.38
CA GLY A 12 49.40 -2.62 -8.50
C GLY A 12 48.59 -2.58 -9.79
N LYS A 13 49.18 -2.97 -10.92
CA LYS A 13 48.49 -3.04 -12.21
C LYS A 13 47.39 -4.10 -12.23
N ALA A 14 47.66 -5.30 -11.70
CA ALA A 14 46.67 -6.38 -11.60
C ALA A 14 45.47 -5.96 -10.72
N ARG A 15 45.74 -5.32 -9.57
CA ARG A 15 44.69 -4.81 -8.68
C ARG A 15 43.87 -3.70 -9.34
N ASN A 16 44.51 -2.83 -10.12
CA ASN A 16 43.83 -1.76 -10.84
C ASN A 16 42.94 -2.33 -11.98
N GLU A 17 43.43 -3.35 -12.70
CA GLU A 17 42.64 -4.08 -13.71
C GLU A 17 41.44 -4.81 -13.08
N GLU A 18 41.61 -5.39 -11.88
CA GLU A 18 40.51 -6.01 -11.13
C GLU A 18 39.45 -4.98 -10.72
N ILE A 19 39.87 -3.83 -10.21
CA ILE A 19 38.97 -2.71 -9.88
C ILE A 19 38.23 -2.20 -11.13
N GLU A 20 38.93 -2.00 -12.25
CA GLU A 20 38.29 -1.58 -13.50
C GLU A 20 37.28 -2.61 -14.02
N ASN A 21 37.60 -3.90 -13.92
CA ASN A 21 36.69 -4.97 -14.31
C ASN A 21 35.45 -5.02 -13.40
N GLN A 22 35.63 -4.81 -12.09
CA GLN A 22 34.53 -4.73 -11.15
C GLN A 22 33.66 -3.50 -11.45
N LEU A 23 34.25 -2.33 -11.68
CA LEU A 23 33.53 -1.11 -12.05
C LEU A 23 32.75 -1.26 -13.37
N LYS A 24 33.30 -1.98 -14.36
CA LYS A 24 32.58 -2.28 -15.62
C LYS A 24 31.38 -3.20 -15.37
N LYS A 25 31.54 -4.23 -14.54
CA LYS A 25 30.44 -5.12 -14.15
C LYS A 25 29.36 -4.36 -13.36
N ASP A 26 29.76 -3.51 -12.42
CA ASP A 26 28.84 -2.71 -11.61
C ASP A 26 28.08 -1.71 -12.50
N ARG A 27 28.73 -1.07 -13.47
CA ARG A 27 28.06 -0.21 -14.46
C ARG A 27 27.05 -0.95 -15.32
N LEU A 28 27.36 -2.20 -15.71
CA LEU A 28 26.44 -3.05 -16.47
C LEU A 28 25.24 -3.46 -15.60
N MET A 29 25.47 -3.86 -14.35
CA MET A 29 24.39 -4.17 -13.41
C MET A 29 23.51 -2.96 -13.11
N GLN A 30 24.12 -1.77 -12.93
CA GLN A 30 23.39 -0.51 -12.75
C GLN A 30 22.54 -0.11 -13.95
N ARG A 31 22.93 -0.50 -15.18
CA ARG A 31 22.11 -0.22 -16.38
C ARG A 31 20.80 -1.00 -16.40
N ASN A 32 20.79 -2.18 -15.79
CA ASN A 32 19.60 -3.04 -15.70
C ASN A 32 18.84 -2.84 -14.38
N GLU A 33 19.28 -1.89 -13.55
CA GLU A 33 18.64 -1.57 -12.29
C GLU A 33 17.54 -0.53 -12.51
N ILE A 34 16.32 -0.87 -12.09
CA ILE A 34 15.18 0.03 -12.09
C ILE A 34 14.89 0.44 -10.65
N LYS A 35 15.14 1.71 -10.32
CA LYS A 35 14.80 2.26 -9.01
C LYS A 35 13.38 2.80 -9.03
N MET A 36 12.48 2.15 -8.31
CA MET A 36 11.08 2.54 -8.17
C MET A 36 10.80 3.09 -6.78
N LEU A 37 10.11 4.23 -6.73
CA LEU A 37 9.73 4.86 -5.47
C LEU A 37 8.22 4.76 -5.27
N LEU A 38 7.78 4.09 -4.20
CA LEU A 38 6.35 3.94 -3.87
C LEU A 38 5.92 5.11 -2.98
N LEU A 39 5.10 6.01 -3.51
CA LEU A 39 4.60 7.18 -2.81
C LEU A 39 3.08 7.15 -2.67
N GLY A 40 2.57 7.96 -1.76
CA GLY A 40 1.14 8.11 -1.50
C GLY A 40 0.83 8.27 -0.03
N ALA A 41 -0.37 8.74 0.28
CA ALA A 41 -0.83 8.94 1.65
C ALA A 41 -0.80 7.65 2.49
N GLY A 42 -0.99 7.77 3.81
CA GLY A 42 -1.19 6.61 4.67
C GLY A 42 -2.30 5.72 4.11
N GLU A 43 -2.16 4.39 4.26
CA GLU A 43 -3.22 3.43 3.88
C GLU A 43 -3.60 3.35 2.39
N SER A 44 -2.89 4.04 1.50
CA SER A 44 -3.19 4.03 0.06
C SER A 44 -2.94 2.67 -0.65
N GLY A 45 -2.30 1.72 0.02
CA GLY A 45 -2.03 0.36 -0.48
C GLY A 45 -0.58 0.07 -0.89
N LYS A 46 0.38 0.93 -0.53
CA LYS A 46 1.81 0.77 -0.91
C LYS A 46 2.37 -0.59 -0.51
N SER A 47 2.29 -0.92 0.77
CA SER A 47 2.80 -2.19 1.28
C SER A 47 1.99 -3.39 0.77
N THR A 48 0.72 -3.21 0.41
CA THR A 48 -0.06 -4.26 -0.28
C THR A 48 0.49 -4.53 -1.68
N ILE A 49 0.90 -3.49 -2.42
CA ILE A 49 1.57 -3.68 -3.72
C ILE A 49 2.91 -4.42 -3.55
N LEU A 50 3.73 -4.07 -2.56
CA LEU A 50 4.97 -4.83 -2.30
C LEU A 50 4.71 -6.30 -1.99
N LYS A 51 3.67 -6.57 -1.18
CA LYS A 51 3.24 -7.95 -0.89
C LYS A 51 2.80 -8.68 -2.17
N GLN A 52 2.07 -8.02 -3.06
CA GLN A 52 1.72 -8.60 -4.36
C GLN A 52 2.96 -8.88 -5.22
N MET A 53 3.97 -8.00 -5.22
CA MET A 53 5.20 -8.24 -5.98
C MET A 53 5.90 -9.52 -5.53
N LYS A 54 6.03 -9.71 -4.21
CA LYS A 54 6.53 -10.97 -3.64
C LYS A 54 5.68 -12.17 -4.04
N LEU A 55 4.34 -12.04 -3.92
CA LEU A 55 3.42 -13.11 -4.27
C LEU A 55 3.50 -13.53 -5.75
N ILE A 56 3.66 -12.56 -6.65
CA ILE A 56 3.66 -12.79 -8.10
C ILE A 56 5.04 -13.24 -8.61
N HIS A 57 6.13 -12.70 -8.06
CA HIS A 57 7.47 -12.86 -8.62
C HIS A 57 8.44 -13.72 -7.78
N GLU A 58 8.17 -13.95 -6.50
CA GLU A 58 9.05 -14.74 -5.60
C GLU A 58 8.45 -16.08 -5.15
N GLY A 59 7.46 -16.60 -5.87
CA GLY A 59 6.87 -17.91 -5.57
C GLY A 59 5.95 -17.93 -4.35
N GLY A 60 5.55 -16.76 -3.84
CA GLY A 60 4.57 -16.65 -2.74
C GLY A 60 5.17 -16.56 -1.35
N TYR A 61 4.34 -16.90 -0.36
CA TYR A 61 4.72 -16.91 1.05
C TYR A 61 4.90 -18.34 1.53
N SER A 62 6.08 -18.61 2.10
CA SER A 62 6.38 -19.86 2.78
C SER A 62 5.51 -20.04 4.03
N ARG A 63 5.49 -21.25 4.58
CA ARG A 63 4.73 -21.53 5.81
C ARG A 63 5.22 -20.67 6.97
N ASP A 64 6.53 -20.57 7.18
CA ASP A 64 7.11 -19.82 8.30
C ASP A 64 6.80 -18.32 8.20
N GLU A 65 6.81 -17.77 6.98
CA GLU A 65 6.39 -16.38 6.75
C GLU A 65 4.91 -16.20 7.06
N ARG A 66 4.04 -17.13 6.65
CA ARG A 66 2.60 -17.07 6.99
C ARG A 66 2.37 -17.14 8.49
N GLU A 67 3.10 -17.99 9.21
CA GLU A 67 3.04 -18.07 10.67
C GLU A 67 3.41 -16.70 11.30
N SER A 68 4.43 -16.01 10.80
CA SER A 68 4.80 -14.67 11.31
C SER A 68 3.74 -13.58 11.10
N PHE A 69 2.75 -13.80 10.21
CA PHE A 69 1.64 -12.86 10.02
C PHE A 69 0.51 -13.06 11.02
N LYS A 70 0.47 -14.16 11.78
CA LYS A 70 -0.65 -14.49 12.68
C LYS A 70 -0.91 -13.40 13.70
N GLU A 71 0.10 -13.01 14.46
CA GLU A 71 0.00 -11.97 15.49
C GLU A 71 -0.53 -10.65 14.91
N ILE A 72 -0.05 -10.27 13.71
CA ILE A 72 -0.51 -9.08 13.01
C ILE A 72 -2.00 -9.20 12.65
N ILE A 73 -2.43 -10.35 12.11
CA ILE A 73 -3.82 -10.58 11.70
C ILE A 73 -4.75 -10.62 12.92
N PHE A 74 -4.35 -11.30 13.99
CA PHE A 74 -5.09 -11.33 15.24
C PHE A 74 -5.25 -9.93 15.83
N SER A 75 -4.14 -9.18 15.92
CA SER A 75 -4.14 -7.80 16.40
C SER A 75 -5.04 -6.90 15.54
N ASN A 76 -4.93 -7.00 14.21
CA ASN A 76 -5.79 -6.25 13.29
C ASN A 76 -7.27 -6.59 13.47
N THR A 77 -7.59 -7.86 13.70
CA THR A 77 -8.97 -8.33 13.87
C THR A 77 -9.56 -7.80 15.18
N VAL A 78 -8.88 -8.02 16.30
CA VAL A 78 -9.34 -7.59 17.63
C VAL A 78 -9.43 -6.07 17.71
N GLN A 79 -8.40 -5.36 17.23
CA GLN A 79 -8.39 -3.89 17.24
C GLN A 79 -9.49 -3.30 16.35
N SER A 80 -9.80 -3.92 15.21
CA SER A 80 -10.91 -3.46 14.37
C SER A 80 -12.26 -3.59 15.08
N MET A 81 -12.48 -4.67 15.84
CA MET A 81 -13.71 -4.84 16.61
C MET A 81 -13.78 -3.82 17.75
N ARG A 82 -12.67 -3.60 18.47
CA ARG A 82 -12.58 -2.58 19.51
C ARG A 82 -12.96 -1.19 19.00
N VAL A 83 -12.41 -0.78 17.85
CA VAL A 83 -12.72 0.53 17.25
C VAL A 83 -14.22 0.66 16.93
N ILE A 84 -14.88 -0.40 16.48
CA ILE A 84 -16.33 -0.37 16.25
C ILE A 84 -17.09 -0.21 17.56
N LEU A 85 -16.70 -0.93 18.61
CA LEU A 85 -17.36 -0.84 19.92
C LEU A 85 -17.17 0.54 20.58
N GLU A 86 -15.99 1.14 20.47
CA GLU A 86 -15.72 2.52 20.90
C GLU A 86 -16.55 3.53 20.10
N ALA A 87 -16.70 3.31 18.78
CA ALA A 87 -17.56 4.13 17.93
C ALA A 87 -19.05 3.96 18.26
N MET A 88 -19.49 2.77 18.68
CA MET A 88 -20.87 2.56 19.13
C MET A 88 -21.18 3.40 20.36
N GLU A 89 -20.25 3.50 21.31
CA GLU A 89 -20.39 4.35 22.50
C GLU A 89 -20.48 5.84 22.10
N SER A 90 -19.58 6.32 21.24
CA SER A 90 -19.55 7.72 20.82
C SER A 90 -20.74 8.13 19.93
N LEU A 91 -21.30 7.19 19.16
CA LEU A 91 -22.47 7.38 18.30
C LEU A 91 -23.79 7.06 19.00
N GLU A 92 -23.76 6.72 20.30
CA GLU A 92 -24.92 6.34 21.12
C GLU A 92 -25.75 5.20 20.52
N LEU A 93 -25.08 4.20 19.93
CA LEU A 93 -25.70 3.02 19.33
C LEU A 93 -25.65 1.84 20.31
N PRO A 94 -26.77 1.43 20.92
CA PRO A 94 -26.79 0.28 21.80
C PRO A 94 -26.63 -1.04 21.02
N LEU A 95 -26.12 -2.07 21.70
CA LEU A 95 -26.22 -3.45 21.21
C LEU A 95 -27.68 -3.85 21.07
N ALA A 96 -27.98 -4.67 20.05
CA ALA A 96 -29.32 -5.21 19.88
C ALA A 96 -29.63 -6.30 20.92
N ASP A 97 -28.63 -7.11 21.30
CA ASP A 97 -28.72 -8.06 22.41
C ASP A 97 -27.82 -7.64 23.58
N GLN A 98 -28.42 -7.19 24.68
CA GLN A 98 -27.70 -6.82 25.91
C GLN A 98 -26.91 -7.98 26.53
N ARG A 99 -27.24 -9.24 26.22
CA ARG A 99 -26.45 -10.40 26.69
C ARG A 99 -25.05 -10.41 26.09
N ALA A 100 -24.82 -9.70 24.98
CA ALA A 100 -23.52 -9.59 24.34
C ALA A 100 -22.57 -8.61 25.06
N ASP A 101 -22.99 -7.94 26.14
CA ASP A 101 -22.11 -7.09 26.96
C ASP A 101 -20.87 -7.84 27.49
N TYR A 102 -21.03 -9.13 27.84
CA TYR A 102 -19.89 -9.96 28.23
C TYR A 102 -18.85 -10.06 27.10
N HIS A 103 -19.28 -10.21 25.85
CA HIS A 103 -18.39 -10.27 24.69
C HIS A 103 -17.67 -8.94 24.45
N VAL A 104 -18.34 -7.81 24.67
CA VAL A 104 -17.70 -6.48 24.63
C VAL A 104 -16.54 -6.43 25.62
N GLN A 105 -16.77 -6.84 26.87
CA GLN A 105 -15.71 -6.89 27.87
C GLN A 105 -14.56 -7.83 27.47
N THR A 106 -14.86 -8.99 26.87
CA THR A 106 -13.83 -9.90 26.34
C THR A 106 -12.89 -9.21 25.34
N ILE A 107 -13.43 -8.37 24.45
CA ILE A 107 -12.64 -7.62 23.45
C ILE A 107 -11.80 -6.53 24.12
N PHE A 108 -12.37 -5.77 25.06
CA PHE A 108 -11.64 -4.69 25.75
C PHE A 108 -10.53 -5.18 26.69
N MET A 109 -10.64 -6.40 27.22
CA MET A 109 -9.57 -7.01 28.04
C MET A 109 -8.33 -7.42 27.25
N GLN A 110 -8.41 -7.50 25.92
CA GLN A 110 -7.26 -7.90 25.11
C GLN A 110 -6.17 -6.81 25.06
N PRO A 111 -4.88 -7.17 24.92
CA PRO A 111 -3.85 -6.20 24.61
C PRO A 111 -4.04 -5.62 23.19
N SER A 112 -3.39 -4.49 22.90
CA SER A 112 -3.38 -3.88 21.56
C SER A 112 -2.59 -4.71 20.53
N GLN A 113 -1.61 -5.47 21.01
CA GLN A 113 -0.84 -6.45 20.25
C GLN A 113 -1.12 -7.82 20.83
N ILE A 114 -1.71 -8.69 20.03
CA ILE A 114 -1.94 -10.09 20.37
C ILE A 114 -0.66 -10.85 20.07
N GLU A 115 -0.02 -11.36 21.12
CA GLU A 115 1.14 -12.23 21.03
C GLU A 115 0.69 -13.69 21.12
N GLY A 116 1.23 -14.54 20.23
CA GLY A 116 0.99 -15.99 20.27
C GLY A 116 0.46 -16.60 18.98
N ASP A 117 0.59 -17.92 18.90
CA ASP A 117 0.34 -18.71 17.69
C ASP A 117 -1.13 -18.94 17.36
N ARG A 118 -2.05 -18.56 18.26
CA ARG A 118 -3.49 -18.81 18.16
C ARG A 118 -4.30 -17.66 18.77
N LEU A 119 -5.42 -17.33 18.14
CA LEU A 119 -6.42 -16.46 18.73
C LEU A 119 -7.16 -17.22 19.85
N PRO A 120 -7.32 -16.66 21.07
CA PRO A 120 -8.11 -17.31 22.11
C PRO A 120 -9.54 -17.61 21.62
N THR A 121 -10.02 -18.83 21.87
CA THR A 121 -11.34 -19.29 21.36
C THR A 121 -12.47 -18.37 21.82
N GLU A 122 -12.40 -17.87 23.05
CA GLU A 122 -13.38 -16.93 23.61
C GLU A 122 -13.42 -15.59 22.85
N VAL A 123 -12.26 -15.11 22.37
CA VAL A 123 -12.15 -13.87 21.58
C VAL A 123 -12.73 -14.08 20.18
N GLY A 124 -12.41 -15.20 19.53
CA GLY A 124 -12.99 -15.57 18.24
C GLY A 124 -14.52 -15.66 18.31
N ASN A 125 -15.05 -16.33 19.34
CA ASN A 125 -16.49 -16.42 19.58
C ASN A 125 -17.12 -15.06 19.88
N ALA A 126 -16.48 -14.23 20.70
CA ALA A 126 -16.95 -12.88 20.99
C ALA A 126 -17.10 -12.04 19.71
N ILE A 127 -16.09 -12.05 18.84
CA ILE A 127 -16.15 -11.36 17.54
C ILE A 127 -17.28 -11.93 16.68
N ALA A 128 -17.44 -13.26 16.61
CA ALA A 128 -18.48 -13.90 15.80
C ALA A 128 -19.91 -13.53 16.26
N VAL A 129 -20.15 -13.44 17.57
CA VAL A 129 -21.43 -13.01 18.13
C VAL A 129 -21.67 -11.53 17.89
N LEU A 130 -20.69 -10.68 18.24
CA LEU A 130 -20.78 -9.23 18.07
C LEU A 130 -20.98 -8.85 16.60
N TRP A 131 -20.29 -9.51 15.66
CA TRP A 131 -20.43 -9.22 14.24
C TRP A 131 -21.84 -9.49 13.71
N LYS A 132 -22.61 -10.39 14.33
CA LYS A 132 -24.01 -10.65 13.97
C LYS A 132 -24.99 -9.69 14.63
N ASP A 133 -24.56 -8.88 15.59
CA ASP A 133 -25.39 -7.89 16.28
C ASP A 133 -25.78 -6.74 15.34
N ALA A 134 -27.06 -6.36 15.36
CA ALA A 134 -27.58 -5.33 14.47
C ALA A 134 -27.04 -3.92 14.81
N GLY A 135 -26.74 -3.64 16.07
CA GLY A 135 -26.10 -2.40 16.50
C GLY A 135 -24.67 -2.29 15.96
N VAL A 136 -23.89 -3.38 16.05
CA VAL A 136 -22.54 -3.48 15.48
C VAL A 136 -22.58 -3.30 13.95
N GLN A 137 -23.50 -3.96 13.26
CA GLN A 137 -23.68 -3.80 11.80
C GLN A 137 -24.07 -2.36 11.43
N SER A 138 -24.97 -1.73 12.18
CA SER A 138 -25.37 -0.34 11.98
C SER A 138 -24.20 0.62 12.19
N CYS A 139 -23.37 0.40 13.21
CA CYS A 139 -22.17 1.19 13.43
C CYS A 139 -21.15 1.01 12.29
N PHE A 140 -20.92 -0.23 11.86
CA PHE A 140 -20.02 -0.53 10.75
C PHE A 140 -20.44 0.16 9.43
N GLN A 141 -21.74 0.28 9.14
CA GLN A 141 -22.21 1.02 7.96
C GLN A 141 -21.86 2.52 8.01
N ARG A 142 -21.59 3.05 9.21
CA ARG A 142 -21.13 4.42 9.46
C ARG A 142 -19.62 4.52 9.62
N SER A 143 -18.85 3.51 9.21
CA SER A 143 -17.39 3.48 9.37
C SER A 143 -16.61 4.60 8.66
N ARG A 144 -17.26 5.45 7.86
CA ARG A 144 -16.66 6.69 7.34
C ARG A 144 -16.51 7.78 8.41
N GLU A 145 -17.24 7.69 9.51
CA GLU A 145 -17.27 8.68 10.59
C GLU A 145 -16.15 8.48 11.62
N TYR A 146 -15.41 7.37 11.54
CA TYR A 146 -14.32 7.03 12.45
C TYR A 146 -13.22 6.23 11.74
N GLN A 147 -12.11 5.99 12.42
CA GLN A 147 -10.88 5.45 11.82
C GLN A 147 -10.85 3.91 11.87
N LEU A 148 -11.53 3.26 10.94
CA LEU A 148 -11.58 1.79 10.84
C LEU A 148 -10.64 1.23 9.76
N ASN A 149 -10.08 0.05 10.00
CA ASN A 149 -9.31 -0.69 9.00
C ASN A 149 -10.23 -1.25 7.89
N ASP A 150 -9.93 -0.97 6.63
CA ASP A 150 -10.70 -1.45 5.46
C ASP A 150 -10.83 -2.98 5.36
N SER A 151 -9.92 -3.72 6.00
CA SER A 151 -9.94 -5.18 6.06
C SER A 151 -10.83 -5.74 7.17
N ALA A 152 -11.43 -4.89 8.03
CA ALA A 152 -12.22 -5.32 9.19
C ALA A 152 -13.32 -6.33 8.81
N LYS A 153 -14.16 -6.00 7.82
CA LYS A 153 -15.22 -6.88 7.32
C LYS A 153 -14.70 -8.25 6.90
N TYR A 154 -13.58 -8.29 6.16
CA TYR A 154 -12.99 -9.55 5.69
C TYR A 154 -12.58 -10.46 6.85
N TYR A 155 -11.98 -9.89 7.90
CA TYR A 155 -11.59 -10.66 9.07
C TYR A 155 -12.79 -11.16 9.86
N PHE A 156 -13.81 -10.32 10.07
CA PHE A 156 -15.00 -10.74 10.82
C PHE A 156 -15.80 -11.80 10.08
N ASP A 157 -15.97 -11.66 8.76
CA ASP A 157 -16.63 -12.68 7.93
C ASP A 157 -15.85 -14.01 7.92
N SER A 158 -14.53 -13.96 8.17
CA SER A 158 -13.64 -15.12 8.21
C SER A 158 -13.28 -15.57 9.63
N ILE A 159 -13.95 -15.05 10.67
CA ILE A 159 -13.50 -15.23 12.05
C ILE A 159 -13.44 -16.69 12.48
N ASP A 160 -14.39 -17.52 12.04
CA ASP A 160 -14.42 -18.95 12.35
C ASP A 160 -13.17 -19.67 11.82
N ARG A 161 -12.66 -19.26 10.65
CA ARG A 161 -11.42 -19.78 10.06
C ARG A 161 -10.18 -19.23 10.78
N ILE A 162 -10.18 -17.95 11.11
CA ILE A 162 -9.05 -17.26 11.76
C ILE A 162 -8.85 -17.76 13.20
N ALA A 163 -9.96 -18.08 13.90
CA ALA A 163 -9.95 -18.61 15.25
C ALA A 163 -9.72 -20.13 15.32
N ALA A 164 -9.59 -20.82 14.18
CA ALA A 164 -9.38 -22.26 14.15
C ALA A 164 -8.02 -22.65 14.76
N PRO A 165 -7.91 -23.76 15.50
CA PRO A 165 -6.66 -24.18 16.15
C PRO A 165 -5.48 -24.43 15.20
N ASP A 166 -5.78 -24.80 13.96
CA ASP A 166 -4.85 -25.11 12.87
C ASP A 166 -4.78 -23.99 11.82
N TYR A 167 -5.31 -22.81 12.13
CA TYR A 167 -5.27 -21.64 11.25
C TYR A 167 -3.84 -21.35 10.78
N ILE A 168 -3.69 -21.20 9.46
CA ILE A 168 -2.49 -20.66 8.80
C ILE A 168 -2.97 -19.57 7.84
N PRO A 169 -2.42 -18.34 7.91
CA PRO A 169 -2.80 -17.26 7.00
C PRO A 169 -2.67 -17.64 5.52
N ASN A 170 -3.74 -17.44 4.77
CA ASN A 170 -3.73 -17.56 3.31
C ASN A 170 -3.20 -16.26 2.67
N ASP A 171 -3.08 -16.23 1.34
CA ASP A 171 -2.56 -15.04 0.64
C ASP A 171 -3.42 -13.80 0.86
N GLN A 172 -4.74 -13.97 0.93
CA GLN A 172 -5.66 -12.85 1.19
C GLN A 172 -5.50 -12.29 2.60
N ASP A 173 -5.25 -13.14 3.60
CA ASP A 173 -4.94 -12.70 4.97
C ASP A 173 -3.65 -11.88 5.00
N VAL A 174 -2.60 -12.36 4.33
CA VAL A 174 -1.30 -11.69 4.26
C VAL A 174 -1.41 -10.35 3.52
N LEU A 175 -2.10 -10.31 2.37
CA LEU A 175 -2.31 -9.08 1.59
C LEU A 175 -3.11 -8.01 2.36
N ARG A 176 -4.07 -8.45 3.16
CA ARG A 176 -4.97 -7.58 3.95
C ARG A 176 -4.40 -7.20 5.32
N SER A 177 -3.32 -7.85 5.76
CA SER A 177 -2.66 -7.54 7.01
C SER A 177 -2.04 -6.13 6.95
N ARG A 178 -2.22 -5.39 8.03
CA ARG A 178 -1.87 -3.99 8.14
C ARG A 178 -0.84 -3.82 9.24
N VAL A 179 0.33 -3.37 8.82
CA VAL A 179 1.39 -2.86 9.69
C VAL A 179 1.65 -1.43 9.27
N LYS A 180 1.75 -0.52 10.23
CA LYS A 180 2.08 0.87 9.95
C LYS A 180 3.54 0.94 9.49
N THR A 181 3.77 1.25 8.22
CA THR A 181 5.12 1.45 7.68
C THR A 181 5.76 2.69 8.28
N THR A 182 6.95 2.52 8.86
CA THR A 182 7.78 3.60 9.40
C THR A 182 9.15 3.56 8.75
N GLY A 183 9.72 4.73 8.45
CA GLY A 183 11.01 4.85 7.78
C GLY A 183 10.93 4.51 6.29
N ILE A 184 12.04 3.99 5.78
CA ILE A 184 12.24 3.61 4.38
C ILE A 184 12.66 2.15 4.39
N THR A 185 11.97 1.36 3.59
CA THR A 185 12.29 -0.06 3.37
C THR A 185 12.59 -0.26 1.90
N GLU A 186 13.66 -0.99 1.62
CA GLU A 186 14.07 -1.34 0.26
C GLU A 186 13.81 -2.82 0.03
N THR A 187 13.12 -3.17 -1.05
CA THR A 187 12.91 -4.55 -1.48
C THR A 187 13.38 -4.70 -2.92
N THR A 188 14.11 -5.77 -3.20
CA THR A 188 14.67 -6.03 -4.53
C THR A 188 13.96 -7.23 -5.16
N PHE A 189 13.53 -7.09 -6.41
CA PHE A 189 12.93 -8.16 -7.20
C PHE A 189 13.68 -8.32 -8.52
N ILE A 190 13.81 -9.54 -9.00
CA ILE A 190 14.40 -9.83 -10.32
C ILE A 190 13.27 -10.27 -11.25
N ILE A 191 13.06 -9.54 -12.34
CA ILE A 191 12.02 -9.83 -13.33
C ILE A 191 12.68 -9.84 -14.70
N GLY A 192 12.85 -11.04 -15.27
CA GLY A 192 13.66 -11.22 -16.48
C GLY A 192 15.12 -10.82 -16.22
N ASP A 193 15.65 -9.92 -17.04
CA ASP A 193 17.03 -9.42 -16.94
C ASP A 193 17.15 -8.12 -16.12
N LEU A 194 16.03 -7.60 -15.60
CA LEU A 194 15.96 -6.34 -14.86
C LEU A 194 15.88 -6.58 -13.35
N THR A 195 16.60 -5.76 -12.61
CA THR A 195 16.60 -5.74 -11.15
C THR A 195 15.80 -4.53 -10.66
N TYR A 196 14.64 -4.78 -10.06
CA TYR A 196 13.76 -3.75 -9.51
C TYR A 196 14.12 -3.49 -8.06
N ARG A 197 14.50 -2.27 -7.73
CA ARG A 197 14.69 -1.81 -6.35
C ARG A 197 13.54 -0.91 -5.97
N MET A 198 12.59 -1.47 -5.21
CA MET A 198 11.41 -0.77 -4.75
C MET A 198 11.63 -0.19 -3.36
N PHE A 199 11.43 1.12 -3.24
CA PHE A 199 11.51 1.85 -1.98
C PHE A 199 10.10 2.14 -1.47
N ASP A 200 9.67 1.46 -0.40
CA ASP A 200 8.42 1.77 0.33
C ASP A 200 8.73 2.68 1.51
N VAL A 201 8.00 3.79 1.56
CA VAL A 201 8.16 4.84 2.55
C VAL A 201 6.86 5.05 3.32
N GLY A 202 6.98 5.40 4.59
CA GLY A 202 5.82 5.73 5.41
C GLY A 202 4.98 6.86 4.78
N GLY A 203 3.67 6.62 4.60
CA GLY A 203 2.75 7.56 3.92
C GLY A 203 2.26 8.74 4.78
N GLN A 204 2.40 8.61 6.10
CA GLN A 204 1.91 9.58 7.07
C GLN A 204 2.74 10.85 7.08
N ARG A 205 2.14 11.98 7.46
CA ARG A 205 2.80 13.31 7.45
C ARG A 205 4.11 13.32 8.23
N SER A 206 4.19 12.61 9.36
CA SER A 206 5.41 12.50 10.18
C SER A 206 6.58 11.83 9.47
N GLU A 207 6.29 10.94 8.51
CA GLU A 207 7.30 10.14 7.81
C GLU A 207 7.82 10.83 6.54
N ARG A 208 7.08 11.79 5.97
CA ARG A 208 7.40 12.40 4.67
C ARG A 208 8.71 13.18 4.64
N LYS A 209 9.16 13.70 5.78
CA LYS A 209 10.48 14.36 5.88
C LYS A 209 11.63 13.42 5.53
N LYS A 210 11.45 12.10 5.69
CA LYS A 210 12.46 11.08 5.39
C LYS A 210 12.54 10.77 3.90
N TRP A 211 11.50 11.08 3.12
CA TRP A 211 11.40 10.68 1.70
C TRP A 211 12.55 11.21 0.85
N ILE A 212 13.05 12.42 1.16
CA ILE A 212 14.17 13.03 0.42
C ILE A 212 15.41 12.13 0.32
N HIS A 213 15.61 11.23 1.29
CA HIS A 213 16.75 10.31 1.32
C HIS A 213 16.72 9.22 0.23
N CYS A 214 15.62 9.08 -0.51
CA CYS A 214 15.50 8.11 -1.60
C CYS A 214 15.23 8.72 -2.97
N PHE A 215 15.23 10.07 -3.10
CA PHE A 215 14.84 10.77 -4.33
C PHE A 215 15.91 10.78 -5.44
N GLU A 216 17.16 10.46 -5.13
CA GLU A 216 18.22 10.43 -6.12
C GLU A 216 18.09 9.25 -7.08
N ASN A 217 18.29 9.49 -8.38
CA ASN A 217 18.32 8.47 -9.44
C ASN A 217 17.09 7.56 -9.48
N VAL A 218 15.90 8.09 -9.15
CA VAL A 218 14.63 7.36 -9.30
C VAL A 218 14.28 7.24 -10.78
N THR A 219 14.09 6.01 -11.25
CA THR A 219 13.69 5.71 -12.63
C THR A 219 12.23 6.10 -12.85
N THR A 220 11.35 5.68 -11.94
CA THR A 220 9.91 6.00 -12.01
C THR A 220 9.29 6.06 -10.62
N ILE A 221 8.21 6.83 -10.48
CA ILE A 221 7.43 6.94 -9.25
C ILE A 221 6.15 6.14 -9.42
N LEU A 222 5.88 5.23 -8.49
CA LEU A 222 4.58 4.60 -8.34
C LEU A 222 3.80 5.34 -7.26
N PHE A 223 2.86 6.19 -7.66
CA PHE A 223 2.05 6.99 -6.73
C PHE A 223 0.69 6.34 -6.52
N LEU A 224 0.36 5.98 -5.27
CA LEU A 224 -0.88 5.29 -4.93
C LEU A 224 -1.85 6.22 -4.22
N VAL A 225 -3.11 6.20 -4.67
CA VAL A 225 -4.25 6.92 -4.11
C VAL A 225 -5.34 5.92 -3.78
N ALA A 226 -5.86 5.92 -2.56
CA ALA A 226 -7.06 5.16 -2.23
C ALA A 226 -8.30 5.98 -2.61
N ILE A 227 -8.93 5.65 -3.74
CA ILE A 227 -10.07 6.45 -4.23
C ILE A 227 -11.32 6.31 -3.37
N SER A 228 -11.42 5.25 -2.57
CA SER A 228 -12.50 5.01 -1.60
C SER A 228 -12.49 5.94 -0.37
N GLU A 229 -11.47 6.77 -0.22
CA GLU A 229 -11.27 7.67 0.93
C GLU A 229 -11.80 9.10 0.68
N TYR A 230 -12.58 9.29 -0.40
CA TYR A 230 -13.14 10.59 -0.81
C TYR A 230 -14.05 11.26 0.23
N ASP A 231 -14.63 10.48 1.15
CA ASP A 231 -15.56 10.91 2.19
C ASP A 231 -15.02 10.70 3.62
N GLN A 232 -13.71 10.50 3.76
CA GLN A 232 -13.05 10.27 5.04
C GLN A 232 -12.13 11.44 5.42
N LEU A 233 -11.91 11.58 6.73
CA LEU A 233 -10.99 12.55 7.32
C LEU A 233 -9.65 11.86 7.66
N LEU A 234 -8.56 12.63 7.66
CA LEU A 234 -7.24 12.11 8.00
C LEU A 234 -7.18 11.66 9.45
N PHE A 235 -6.39 10.61 9.69
CA PHE A 235 -6.08 10.18 11.05
C PHE A 235 -5.25 11.22 11.81
N GLU A 236 -4.31 11.89 11.12
CA GLU A 236 -3.46 12.91 11.73
C GLU A 236 -4.14 14.27 11.94
N ASP A 237 -5.28 14.51 11.28
CA ASP A 237 -5.99 15.80 11.26
C ASP A 237 -7.46 15.59 10.86
N GLU A 238 -8.34 15.54 11.85
CA GLU A 238 -9.77 15.29 11.67
C GLU A 238 -10.52 16.43 10.96
N THR A 239 -9.84 17.50 10.54
CA THR A 239 -10.45 18.57 9.74
C THR A 239 -10.16 18.46 8.25
N VAL A 240 -9.22 17.59 7.86
CA VAL A 240 -8.75 17.48 6.49
C VAL A 240 -9.26 16.21 5.83
N ASN A 241 -9.93 16.37 4.69
CA ASN A 241 -10.38 15.25 3.87
C ASN A 241 -9.17 14.49 3.27
N ARG A 242 -9.20 13.14 3.33
CA ARG A 242 -8.10 12.28 2.87
C ARG A 242 -7.80 12.42 1.38
N MET A 243 -8.82 12.61 0.53
CA MET A 243 -8.62 12.79 -0.90
C MET A 243 -8.01 14.16 -1.23
N GLN A 244 -8.40 15.21 -0.51
CA GLN A 244 -7.78 16.53 -0.65
C GLN A 244 -6.30 16.52 -0.25
N GLU A 245 -5.96 15.77 0.81
CA GLU A 245 -4.57 15.51 1.18
C GLU A 245 -3.82 14.74 0.09
N ALA A 246 -4.43 13.72 -0.52
CA ALA A 246 -3.82 12.95 -1.60
C ALA A 246 -3.54 13.82 -2.84
N LEU A 247 -4.47 14.72 -3.21
CA LEU A 247 -4.29 15.69 -4.29
C LEU A 247 -3.14 16.66 -3.98
N THR A 248 -3.10 17.21 -2.77
CA THR A 248 -2.05 18.15 -2.33
C THR A 248 -0.68 17.48 -2.33
N LEU A 249 -0.63 16.24 -1.84
CA LEU A 249 0.58 15.43 -1.87
C LEU A 249 1.03 15.13 -3.31
N PHE A 250 0.11 14.74 -4.19
CA PHE A 250 0.42 14.46 -5.58
C PHE A 250 0.95 15.70 -6.30
N ASP A 251 0.31 16.85 -6.14
CA ASP A 251 0.78 18.13 -6.70
C ASP A 251 2.24 18.42 -6.29
N SER A 252 2.54 18.26 -5.00
CA SER A 252 3.89 18.50 -4.46
C SER A 252 4.96 17.56 -5.03
N ILE A 253 4.59 16.32 -5.37
CA ILE A 253 5.50 15.33 -5.96
C ILE A 253 5.61 15.52 -7.46
N CYS A 254 4.47 15.66 -8.15
CA CYS A 254 4.38 15.83 -9.58
C CYS A 254 5.14 17.07 -10.05
N ASN A 255 5.07 18.17 -9.31
CA ASN A 255 5.72 19.43 -9.66
C ASN A 255 7.04 19.65 -8.90
N SER A 256 7.60 18.60 -8.28
CA SER A 256 8.87 18.67 -7.57
C SER A 256 10.05 18.79 -8.52
N ARG A 257 11.00 19.67 -8.18
CA ARG A 257 12.28 19.83 -8.92
C ARG A 257 13.10 18.53 -9.02
N TRP A 258 12.92 17.62 -8.06
CA TRP A 258 13.63 16.33 -8.03
C TRP A 258 13.14 15.37 -9.10
N PHE A 259 11.91 15.56 -9.60
CA PHE A 259 11.21 14.60 -10.44
C PHE A 259 10.80 15.18 -11.80
N ILE A 260 11.39 16.30 -12.23
CA ILE A 260 10.99 16.98 -13.49
C ILE A 260 10.97 16.00 -14.68
N LYS A 261 11.99 15.15 -14.79
CA LYS A 261 12.14 14.16 -15.87
C LYS A 261 11.67 12.75 -15.51
N THR A 262 11.20 12.55 -14.28
CA THR A 262 10.78 11.23 -13.78
C THR A 262 9.33 11.00 -14.16
N SER A 263 9.05 9.87 -14.80
CA SER A 263 7.69 9.44 -15.11
C SER A 263 6.94 9.07 -13.84
N ILE A 264 5.62 9.23 -13.88
CA ILE A 264 4.74 8.89 -12.75
C ILE A 264 3.73 7.88 -13.23
N ILE A 265 3.63 6.77 -12.51
CA ILE A 265 2.56 5.80 -12.64
C ILE A 265 1.61 6.03 -11.47
N LEU A 266 0.39 6.48 -11.78
CA LEU A 266 -0.66 6.76 -10.83
C LEU A 266 -1.58 5.54 -10.67
N PHE A 267 -1.62 4.98 -9.48
CA PHE A 267 -2.56 3.92 -9.11
C PHE A 267 -3.73 4.52 -8.32
N LEU A 268 -4.90 4.49 -8.96
CA LEU A 268 -6.18 4.80 -8.34
C LEU A 268 -6.74 3.50 -7.73
N ASN A 269 -6.34 3.23 -6.49
CA ASN A 269 -6.51 1.98 -5.77
C ASN A 269 -7.81 1.93 -4.95
N LYS A 270 -8.19 0.72 -4.49
CA LYS A 270 -9.41 0.42 -3.71
C LYS A 270 -10.70 0.67 -4.50
N ILE A 271 -10.67 0.35 -5.80
CA ILE A 271 -11.81 0.53 -6.71
C ILE A 271 -13.03 -0.31 -6.31
N ASP A 272 -12.79 -1.47 -5.68
CA ASP A 272 -13.80 -2.36 -5.12
C ASP A 272 -14.59 -1.65 -4.01
N ARG A 273 -13.88 -1.04 -3.06
CA ARG A 273 -14.49 -0.27 -1.97
C ARG A 273 -15.17 0.99 -2.46
N PHE A 274 -14.57 1.67 -3.44
CA PHE A 274 -15.16 2.86 -4.03
C PHE A 274 -16.52 2.55 -4.68
N LYS A 275 -16.61 1.44 -5.43
CA LYS A 275 -17.85 1.00 -6.06
C LYS A 275 -18.95 0.66 -5.04
N GLU A 276 -18.59 0.02 -3.92
CA GLU A 276 -19.53 -0.28 -2.83
C GLU A 276 -20.04 0.98 -2.13
N LYS A 277 -19.18 1.99 -1.97
CA LYS A 277 -19.45 3.19 -1.16
C LYS A 277 -20.23 4.26 -1.92
N LEU A 278 -20.00 4.40 -3.23
CA LEU A 278 -20.56 5.49 -4.04
C LEU A 278 -22.09 5.66 -3.92
N PRO A 279 -22.93 4.59 -3.91
CA PRO A 279 -24.38 4.72 -3.75
C PRO A 279 -24.82 5.19 -2.35
N ILE A 280 -24.00 4.95 -1.32
CA ILE A 280 -24.33 5.19 0.10
C ILE A 280 -23.78 6.54 0.58
N SER A 281 -22.71 7.01 -0.06
CA SER A 281 -22.00 8.25 0.28
C SER A 281 -21.80 9.07 -0.99
N PRO A 282 -22.78 9.89 -1.42
CA PRO A 282 -22.68 10.61 -2.69
C PRO A 282 -21.47 11.54 -2.75
N MET A 283 -20.66 11.43 -3.82
CA MET A 283 -19.45 12.25 -3.98
C MET A 283 -19.70 13.75 -3.97
N LYS A 284 -20.87 14.20 -4.46
CA LYS A 284 -21.26 15.61 -4.52
C LYS A 284 -21.23 16.31 -3.14
N ASN A 285 -21.40 15.56 -2.06
CA ASN A 285 -21.36 16.10 -0.70
C ASN A 285 -19.93 16.51 -0.27
N TYR A 286 -18.91 15.93 -0.91
CA TYR A 286 -17.49 16.15 -0.60
C TYR A 286 -16.78 16.93 -1.72
N PHE A 287 -17.30 16.81 -2.94
CA PHE A 287 -16.83 17.47 -4.14
C PHE A 287 -18.02 18.19 -4.81
N PRO A 288 -18.31 19.44 -4.40
CA PRO A 288 -19.51 20.15 -4.87
C PRO A 288 -19.57 20.37 -6.38
N ASP A 289 -18.40 20.40 -7.05
CA ASP A 289 -18.22 20.53 -8.49
C ASP A 289 -18.42 19.22 -9.28
N TYR A 290 -18.65 18.10 -8.60
CA TYR A 290 -18.94 16.83 -9.24
C TYR A 290 -20.42 16.71 -9.64
N GLU A 291 -20.66 16.48 -10.94
CA GLU A 291 -22.01 16.40 -11.53
C GLU A 291 -22.41 14.99 -12.01
N GLY A 292 -21.53 13.99 -11.88
CA GLY A 292 -21.77 12.62 -12.40
C GLY A 292 -22.76 11.76 -11.58
N GLY A 293 -23.33 12.28 -10.50
CA GLY A 293 -24.35 11.59 -9.71
C GLY A 293 -23.81 10.32 -9.01
N SER A 294 -24.47 9.18 -9.21
CA SER A 294 -24.03 7.88 -8.67
C SER A 294 -23.35 7.01 -9.73
N ASP A 295 -23.02 7.56 -10.90
CA ASP A 295 -22.38 6.80 -11.97
C ASP A 295 -20.91 6.52 -11.64
N TYR A 296 -20.57 5.24 -11.57
CA TYR A 296 -19.24 4.79 -11.18
C TYR A 296 -18.15 5.27 -12.16
N GLN A 297 -18.41 5.23 -13.46
CA GLN A 297 -17.41 5.62 -14.45
C GLN A 297 -17.16 7.12 -14.44
N ALA A 298 -18.22 7.93 -14.38
CA ALA A 298 -18.12 9.38 -14.25
C ALA A 298 -17.40 9.79 -12.96
N ALA A 299 -17.63 9.06 -11.86
CA ALA A 299 -16.93 9.27 -10.59
C ALA A 299 -15.42 8.96 -10.70
N CYS A 300 -15.08 7.82 -11.34
CA CYS A 300 -13.70 7.45 -11.64
C CYS A 300 -13.00 8.49 -12.53
N ASP A 301 -13.64 8.90 -13.62
CA ASP A 301 -13.10 9.86 -14.57
C ASP A 301 -12.91 11.24 -13.92
N TYR A 302 -13.85 11.65 -13.06
CA TYR A 302 -13.72 12.88 -12.28
C TYR A 302 -12.48 12.86 -11.38
N ILE A 303 -12.29 11.80 -10.57
CA ILE A 303 -11.12 11.68 -9.70
C ILE A 303 -9.84 11.65 -10.54
N LEU A 304 -9.80 10.85 -11.60
CA LEU A 304 -8.67 10.76 -12.52
C LEU A 304 -8.28 12.14 -13.05
N ASN A 305 -9.24 12.89 -13.58
CA ASN A 305 -9.01 14.20 -14.16
C ASN A 305 -8.47 15.19 -13.13
N ARG A 306 -8.94 15.14 -11.87
CA ARG A 306 -8.43 15.98 -10.78
C ARG A 306 -6.96 15.75 -10.48
N PHE A 307 -6.46 14.51 -10.63
CA PHE A 307 -5.03 14.22 -10.46
C PHE A 307 -4.22 14.61 -11.69
N VAL A 308 -4.66 14.22 -12.89
CA VAL A 308 -3.92 14.50 -14.13
C VAL A 308 -3.82 16.00 -14.40
N SER A 309 -4.84 16.79 -14.05
CA SER A 309 -4.82 18.25 -14.20
C SER A 309 -3.80 18.97 -13.32
N LEU A 310 -3.25 18.31 -12.29
CA LEU A 310 -2.22 18.90 -11.43
C LEU A 310 -0.84 18.89 -12.10
N ASN A 311 -0.66 18.16 -13.20
CA ASN A 311 0.61 18.16 -13.93
C ASN A 311 0.85 19.50 -14.63
N GLN A 312 1.90 20.21 -14.21
CA GLN A 312 2.28 21.49 -14.82
C GLN A 312 3.35 21.32 -15.92
N HIS A 313 3.78 20.09 -16.20
CA HIS A 313 4.83 19.78 -17.16
C HIS A 313 4.28 19.01 -18.36
N GLU A 314 4.13 19.68 -19.52
CA GLU A 314 3.58 19.08 -20.76
C GLU A 314 4.34 17.84 -21.24
N THR A 315 5.64 17.77 -20.95
CA THR A 315 6.49 16.63 -21.37
C THR A 315 6.42 15.45 -20.41
N LYS A 316 5.94 15.65 -19.18
CA LYS A 316 5.86 14.60 -18.17
C LYS A 316 4.67 13.69 -18.46
N GLN A 317 4.94 12.40 -18.58
CA GLN A 317 3.91 11.38 -18.76
C GLN A 317 3.39 10.89 -17.41
N ILE A 318 2.06 10.83 -17.28
CA ILE A 318 1.36 10.21 -16.13
C ILE A 318 0.57 9.02 -16.66
N TYR A 319 1.03 7.81 -16.35
CA TYR A 319 0.33 6.58 -16.70
C TYR A 319 -0.63 6.23 -15.58
N THR A 320 -1.91 6.06 -15.88
CA THR A 320 -2.90 5.84 -14.81
C THR A 320 -3.54 4.46 -14.92
N HIS A 321 -3.68 3.80 -13.76
CA HIS A 321 -4.35 2.52 -13.64
C HIS A 321 -5.32 2.52 -12.44
N PHE A 322 -6.53 2.05 -12.69
CA PHE A 322 -7.49 1.72 -11.65
C PHE A 322 -7.17 0.33 -11.08
N THR A 323 -7.00 0.24 -9.76
CA THR A 323 -6.49 -0.98 -9.12
C THR A 323 -7.27 -1.39 -7.88
N CYS A 324 -7.30 -2.70 -7.64
CA CYS A 324 -7.66 -3.34 -6.40
C CYS A 324 -6.41 -4.12 -5.96
N ALA A 325 -5.62 -3.52 -5.07
CA ALA A 325 -4.34 -4.11 -4.65
C ALA A 325 -4.49 -5.50 -3.99
N THR A 326 -5.69 -5.90 -3.57
CA THR A 326 -5.96 -7.25 -3.05
C THR A 326 -6.31 -8.29 -4.12
N ASP A 327 -6.55 -7.87 -5.37
CA ASP A 327 -6.77 -8.75 -6.52
C ASP A 327 -5.45 -9.06 -7.23
N THR A 328 -4.92 -10.26 -6.99
CA THR A 328 -3.65 -10.72 -7.55
C THR A 328 -3.66 -10.82 -9.08
N MET A 329 -4.80 -11.16 -9.69
CA MET A 329 -4.88 -11.26 -11.15
C MET A 329 -4.82 -9.89 -11.78
N GLN A 330 -5.60 -8.94 -11.25
CA GLN A 330 -5.58 -7.56 -11.74
C GLN A 330 -4.19 -6.93 -11.58
N ILE A 331 -3.55 -7.10 -10.41
CA ILE A 331 -2.21 -6.55 -10.18
C ILE A 331 -1.17 -7.20 -11.09
N ARG A 332 -1.27 -8.49 -11.42
CA ARG A 332 -0.39 -9.14 -12.40
C ARG A 332 -0.47 -8.46 -13.77
N PHE A 333 -1.68 -8.16 -14.26
CA PHE A 333 -1.85 -7.47 -15.55
C PHE A 333 -1.36 -6.03 -15.51
N VAL A 334 -1.69 -5.30 -14.44
CA VAL A 334 -1.26 -3.91 -14.28
C VAL A 334 0.27 -3.81 -14.18
N MET A 335 0.91 -4.71 -13.45
CA MET A 335 2.37 -4.73 -13.32
C MET A 335 3.08 -5.13 -14.62
N ALA A 336 2.49 -6.00 -15.42
CA ALA A 336 3.01 -6.28 -16.76
C ALA A 336 2.98 -5.02 -17.65
N ALA A 337 1.88 -4.26 -17.64
CA ALA A 337 1.79 -3.01 -18.38
C ALA A 337 2.78 -1.94 -17.85
N VAL A 338 2.94 -1.85 -16.53
CA VAL A 338 3.94 -0.98 -15.90
C VAL A 338 5.35 -1.36 -16.32
N ASN A 339 5.66 -2.66 -16.36
CA ASN A 339 6.95 -3.14 -16.82
C ASN A 339 7.23 -2.71 -18.26
N ASP A 340 6.26 -2.88 -19.17
CA ASP A 340 6.41 -2.49 -20.57
C ASP A 340 6.68 -0.99 -20.72
N ILE A 341 5.97 -0.15 -19.94
CA ILE A 341 6.19 1.30 -19.91
C ILE A 341 7.62 1.63 -19.47
N ILE A 342 8.07 1.04 -18.36
CA ILE A 342 9.41 1.27 -17.80
C ILE A 342 10.49 0.85 -18.79
N ILE A 343 10.32 -0.31 -19.45
CA ILE A 343 11.26 -0.80 -20.46
C ILE A 343 11.32 0.16 -21.63
N GLN A 344 10.18 0.61 -22.16
CA GLN A 344 10.14 1.58 -23.26
C GLN A 344 10.82 2.90 -22.91
N GLU A 345 10.59 3.43 -21.71
CA GLU A 345 11.25 4.65 -21.25
C GLU A 345 12.76 4.46 -21.10
N ASN A 346 13.20 3.33 -20.55
CA ASN A 346 14.62 3.03 -20.40
C ASN A 346 15.31 2.88 -21.78
N LEU A 347 14.66 2.21 -22.73
CA LEU A 347 15.16 2.08 -24.11
C LEU A 347 15.28 3.45 -24.81
N ARG A 348 14.29 4.34 -24.64
CA ARG A 348 14.36 5.74 -25.13
C ARG A 348 15.50 6.52 -24.50
N MET A 349 15.69 6.39 -23.18
CA MET A 349 16.79 7.03 -22.45
C MET A 349 18.17 6.54 -22.91
N CYS A 350 18.27 5.28 -23.34
CA CYS A 350 19.47 4.71 -23.93
C CYS A 350 19.68 5.05 -25.41
N GLY A 351 18.73 5.73 -26.06
CA GLY A 351 18.79 6.08 -27.49
C GLY A 351 18.64 4.87 -28.43
N LEU A 352 18.01 3.79 -27.95
CA LEU A 352 17.79 2.56 -28.72
C LEU A 352 16.51 2.60 -29.57
N ILE A 353 15.57 3.50 -29.23
CA ILE A 353 14.30 3.74 -29.95
C ILE A 353 13.93 5.22 -29.93
#